data_AF-A0AAD5FXZ3-F1
#
_entry.id   AF-A0AAD5FXZ3-F1
#
_cell.length_a   1.000
_cell.length_b   1.000
_cell.length_c   1.000
_cell.angle_alpha   90.00
_cell.angle_beta   90.00
_cell.angle_gamma   90.00
#
_symmetry.space_group_name_H-M   'P 1'
#
loop_
_entity.id
_entity.type
_entity.pdbx_description
1 polymer ?
#
loop_
_entity_poly.entity_id
_entity_poly.type
_entity_poly.pdbx_seq_one_letter_code
_entity_poly.pdbx_strand_id
1 'polypeptide(L)'
;MIYAKVRIRSSLRHLRLRGASGTLVNVQRLAIQTSTNYLTTTLVTESLFKTAPASKIFQFLVKNHAQIDPQISLILTYNLLRQNNLQAAVSLQHLLLTNEQYRIPNELWNVFLDKVCCESSYFGAMLIFHELVDNHSFYDEVSFAVQENDQVPFIINPTTLVSLAKIFANNSDSKRLEGTLRYFRRFHSYLDERDAYKSLLVLNVEVYAQMGDFNQALAKFKNLAFSSRSLSSSNNATKVLPTAAHSFNQWRSSNLQSNQYRIDFIPTYPLDIHQQLLAQICQSRVFNPVVQYNVYSPWAPIIQTPITSSDLPRFQKLLTDYIKLEELYDYNKLIQFIRTSHLNLHIFIVTALCDLDKHELAYAVLKSFNSYGQLLCKSPAFVTLLKSTQNKPELAVLQTDIIKYYRSLNKGHLNYPVAAYA
;
A
#
# COMPACT_ATOMS: atom_id res chain seq x y z
N MET A 1 35.07 -10.80 -46.47
CA MET A 1 36.21 -11.07 -45.54
C MET A 1 35.89 -12.32 -44.74
N ILE A 2 36.78 -13.29 -44.83
CA ILE A 2 36.79 -14.59 -44.15
C ILE A 2 37.32 -14.43 -42.72
N TYR A 3 37.13 -15.48 -41.90
CA TYR A 3 37.74 -15.83 -40.59
C TYR A 3 36.81 -15.68 -39.38
N ALA A 4 36.69 -16.60 -38.43
CA ALA A 4 37.02 -18.03 -38.36
C ALA A 4 36.40 -18.60 -37.06
N LYS A 5 35.96 -19.86 -37.10
CA LYS A 5 35.62 -20.68 -35.93
C LYS A 5 36.89 -20.99 -35.12
N VAL A 6 36.87 -20.76 -33.81
CA VAL A 6 37.85 -21.35 -32.89
C VAL A 6 37.14 -22.32 -31.94
N ARG A 7 37.38 -23.61 -32.15
CA ARG A 7 37.21 -24.68 -31.16
C ARG A 7 38.42 -24.64 -30.24
N ILE A 8 38.20 -24.63 -28.94
CA ILE A 8 39.20 -25.06 -27.96
C ILE A 8 38.70 -26.36 -27.33
N ARG A 9 39.36 -27.46 -27.71
CA ARG A 9 39.46 -28.66 -26.89
C ARG A 9 40.81 -28.58 -26.17
N SER A 10 40.83 -28.80 -24.87
CA SER A 10 41.99 -29.36 -24.20
C SER A 10 41.52 -30.39 -23.18
N SER A 11 42.05 -31.58 -23.36
CA SER A 11 42.00 -32.75 -22.48
C SER A 11 43.13 -32.65 -21.46
N LEU A 12 42.94 -33.18 -20.25
CA LEU A 12 43.96 -33.78 -19.36
C LEU A 12 43.19 -34.36 -18.15
N ARG A 13 42.89 -35.67 -18.17
CA ARG A 13 43.65 -36.78 -17.54
C ARG A 13 43.23 -37.10 -16.10
N HIS A 14 42.89 -38.38 -15.95
CA HIS A 14 42.68 -39.17 -14.74
C HIS A 14 43.43 -38.72 -13.48
N LEU A 15 42.66 -38.58 -12.40
CA LEU A 15 43.12 -38.83 -11.03
C LEU A 15 42.25 -39.94 -10.43
N ARG A 16 42.87 -41.12 -10.25
CA ARG A 16 42.36 -42.17 -9.35
C ARG A 16 42.48 -41.65 -7.92
N LEU A 17 41.39 -41.66 -7.17
CA LEU A 17 41.46 -41.61 -5.70
C LEU A 17 41.06 -42.97 -5.13
N ARG A 18 42.07 -43.62 -4.56
CA ARG A 18 42.01 -44.73 -3.60
C ARG A 18 41.04 -44.39 -2.46
N GLY A 19 40.45 -45.44 -1.89
CA GLY A 19 39.42 -45.39 -0.86
C GLY A 19 39.77 -44.54 0.36
N ALA A 20 38.74 -43.87 0.88
CA ALA A 20 38.73 -43.23 2.18
C ALA A 20 37.61 -43.86 3.01
N SER A 21 37.91 -44.98 3.67
CA SER A 21 37.06 -45.62 4.70
C SER A 21 37.01 -44.82 6.01
N GLY A 22 37.22 -43.49 5.96
CA GLY A 22 37.34 -42.61 7.13
C GLY A 22 36.36 -41.43 7.14
N THR A 23 35.62 -41.19 6.05
CA THR A 23 34.68 -40.05 5.93
C THR A 23 33.28 -40.36 6.43
N LEU A 24 32.85 -41.63 6.46
CA LEU A 24 31.51 -42.01 6.96
C LEU A 24 31.39 -41.90 8.49
N VAL A 25 32.46 -42.17 9.24
CA VAL A 25 32.46 -42.11 10.71
C VAL A 25 32.42 -40.66 11.22
N ASN A 26 33.04 -39.72 10.50
CA ASN A 26 33.00 -38.30 10.88
C ASN A 26 31.67 -37.62 10.49
N VAL A 27 31.04 -38.01 9.37
CA VAL A 27 29.70 -37.54 9.01
C VAL A 27 28.64 -38.12 9.95
N GLN A 28 28.76 -39.38 10.35
CA GLN A 28 27.90 -39.98 11.38
C GLN A 28 28.15 -39.38 12.76
N ARG A 29 29.40 -39.09 13.18
CA ARG A 29 29.67 -38.41 14.45
C ARG A 29 29.15 -36.97 14.47
N LEU A 30 29.26 -36.21 13.38
CA LEU A 30 28.67 -34.88 13.26
C LEU A 30 27.13 -34.94 13.30
N ALA A 31 26.51 -35.90 12.61
CA ALA A 31 25.05 -36.11 12.66
C ALA A 31 24.54 -36.61 14.03
N ILE A 32 25.34 -37.41 14.74
CA ILE A 32 25.03 -37.87 16.09
C ILE A 32 25.24 -36.74 17.11
N GLN A 33 26.26 -35.89 16.94
CA GLN A 33 26.48 -34.71 17.78
C GLN A 33 25.43 -33.61 17.55
N THR A 34 24.99 -33.37 16.32
CA THR A 34 23.90 -32.42 16.04
C THR A 34 22.56 -32.96 16.53
N SER A 35 22.26 -34.26 16.38
CA SER A 35 21.02 -34.84 16.90
C SER A 35 20.96 -34.91 18.42
N THR A 36 22.08 -35.23 19.11
CA THR A 36 22.13 -35.21 20.58
C THR A 36 22.06 -33.78 21.14
N ASN A 37 22.72 -32.80 20.53
CA ASN A 37 22.58 -31.40 20.94
C ASN A 37 21.17 -30.86 20.69
N TYR A 38 20.52 -31.24 19.59
CA TYR A 38 19.13 -30.86 19.29
C TYR A 38 18.18 -31.42 20.37
N LEU A 39 18.22 -32.73 20.63
CA LEU A 39 17.38 -33.39 21.65
C LEU A 39 17.59 -32.81 23.05
N THR A 40 18.83 -32.48 23.41
CA THR A 40 19.15 -31.88 24.72
C THR A 40 18.63 -30.44 24.81
N THR A 41 18.70 -29.68 23.72
CA THR A 41 18.17 -28.30 23.65
C THR A 41 16.64 -28.30 23.75
N THR A 42 15.96 -29.23 23.07
CA THR A 42 14.49 -29.39 23.10
C THR A 42 13.98 -29.73 24.52
N LEU A 43 14.63 -30.68 25.20
CA LEU A 43 14.28 -31.06 26.59
C LEU A 43 14.56 -29.95 27.60
N VAL A 44 15.68 -29.24 27.45
CA VAL A 44 16.01 -28.07 28.28
C VAL A 44 14.99 -26.96 28.05
N THR A 45 14.58 -26.71 26.81
CA THR A 45 13.54 -25.72 26.50
C THR A 45 12.19 -26.06 27.13
N GLU A 46 11.71 -27.31 27.03
CA GLU A 46 10.45 -27.73 27.68
C GLU A 46 10.46 -27.55 29.20
N SER A 47 11.60 -27.83 29.86
CA SER A 47 11.76 -27.63 31.31
C SER A 47 11.82 -26.14 31.71
N LEU A 48 12.47 -25.31 30.90
CA LEU A 48 12.54 -23.85 31.05
C LEU A 48 11.16 -23.21 30.90
N PHE A 49 10.34 -23.65 29.94
CA PHE A 49 9.00 -23.10 29.71
C PHE A 49 8.01 -23.38 30.84
N LYS A 50 8.21 -24.45 31.61
CA LYS A 50 7.32 -24.81 32.72
C LYS A 50 7.59 -24.02 34.00
N THR A 51 8.78 -23.44 34.17
CA THR A 51 9.24 -22.97 35.50
C THR A 51 9.96 -21.62 35.49
N ALA A 52 10.48 -21.14 34.35
CA ALA A 52 11.29 -19.94 34.31
C ALA A 52 10.48 -18.67 34.00
N PRO A 53 10.93 -17.48 34.47
CA PRO A 53 10.32 -16.21 34.10
C PRO A 53 10.51 -15.92 32.60
N ALA A 54 9.52 -15.26 31.99
CA ALA A 54 9.47 -14.95 30.56
C ALA A 54 10.75 -14.25 30.02
N SER A 55 11.40 -13.42 30.83
CA SER A 55 12.64 -12.73 30.46
C SER A 55 13.83 -13.68 30.28
N LYS A 56 13.97 -14.71 31.14
CA LYS A 56 15.04 -15.72 31.01
C LYS A 56 14.81 -16.62 29.81
N ILE A 57 13.54 -16.97 29.56
CA ILE A 57 13.11 -17.70 28.38
C ILE A 57 13.49 -16.92 27.11
N PHE A 58 13.11 -15.65 27.04
CA PHE A 58 13.41 -14.79 25.89
C PHE A 58 14.92 -14.66 25.64
N GLN A 59 15.73 -14.41 26.69
CA GLN A 59 17.19 -14.33 26.57
C GLN A 59 17.82 -15.64 26.08
N PHE A 60 17.31 -16.79 26.54
CA PHE A 60 17.76 -18.09 26.07
C PHE A 60 17.47 -18.28 24.57
N LEU A 61 16.27 -17.91 24.12
CA LEU A 61 15.89 -18.00 22.71
C LEU A 61 16.77 -17.10 21.84
N VAL A 62 16.98 -15.86 22.24
CA VAL A 62 17.83 -14.93 21.48
C VAL A 62 19.25 -15.49 21.32
N LYS A 63 19.80 -16.10 22.38
CA LYS A 63 21.15 -16.68 22.36
C LYS A 63 21.26 -17.96 21.53
N ASN A 64 20.19 -18.76 21.42
CA ASN A 64 20.22 -20.10 20.82
C ASN A 64 19.31 -20.27 19.59
N HIS A 65 18.79 -19.17 19.02
CA HIS A 65 17.75 -19.18 17.98
C HIS A 65 18.03 -20.10 16.78
N ALA A 66 19.30 -20.27 16.39
CA ALA A 66 19.70 -21.14 15.29
C ALA A 66 19.58 -22.65 15.59
N GLN A 67 19.51 -23.05 16.86
CA GLN A 67 19.52 -24.44 17.32
C GLN A 67 18.17 -24.88 17.92
N ILE A 68 17.21 -23.96 18.02
CA ILE A 68 15.89 -24.22 18.60
C ILE A 68 14.95 -24.71 17.51
N ASP A 69 14.13 -25.70 17.87
CA ASP A 69 13.07 -26.20 17.00
C ASP A 69 12.15 -25.05 16.54
N PRO A 70 11.95 -24.86 15.21
CA PRO A 70 11.01 -23.88 14.69
C PRO A 70 9.63 -23.92 15.33
N GLN A 71 9.09 -25.11 15.65
CA GLN A 71 7.78 -25.28 16.28
C GLN A 71 7.72 -24.64 17.67
N ILE A 72 8.79 -24.79 18.46
CA ILE A 72 8.90 -24.20 19.78
C ILE A 72 8.91 -22.67 19.67
N SER A 73 9.68 -22.13 18.73
CA SER A 73 9.75 -20.70 18.46
C SER A 73 8.40 -20.08 18.05
N LEU A 74 7.59 -20.83 17.28
CA LEU A 74 6.24 -20.42 16.89
C LEU A 74 5.28 -20.36 18.09
N ILE A 75 5.25 -21.40 18.93
CA ILE A 75 4.42 -21.45 20.14
C ILE A 75 4.72 -20.27 21.06
N LEU A 76 6.00 -19.92 21.20
CA LEU A 76 6.42 -18.83 22.09
C LEU A 76 6.05 -17.48 21.56
N THR A 77 6.19 -17.28 20.26
CA THR A 77 5.74 -16.06 19.61
C THR A 77 4.26 -15.87 19.82
N TYR A 78 3.46 -16.92 19.63
CA TYR A 78 2.04 -16.90 19.91
C TYR A 78 1.74 -16.56 21.38
N ASN A 79 2.46 -17.15 22.33
CA ASN A 79 2.30 -16.84 23.75
C ASN A 79 2.65 -15.39 24.09
N LEU A 80 3.72 -14.84 23.50
CA LEU A 80 4.09 -13.42 23.67
C LEU A 80 3.00 -12.49 23.14
N LEU A 81 2.43 -12.80 21.97
CA LEU A 81 1.30 -12.04 21.41
C LEU A 81 0.04 -12.14 22.29
N ARG A 82 -0.25 -13.32 22.85
CA ARG A 82 -1.36 -13.49 23.81
C ARG A 82 -1.17 -12.70 25.09
N GLN A 83 0.06 -12.52 25.53
CA GLN A 83 0.43 -11.73 26.71
C GLN A 83 0.51 -10.21 26.40
N ASN A 84 0.12 -9.77 25.20
CA ASN A 84 0.27 -8.40 24.71
C ASN A 84 1.71 -7.87 24.81
N ASN A 85 2.70 -8.76 24.66
CA ASN A 85 4.11 -8.38 24.59
C ASN A 85 4.56 -8.33 23.12
N LEU A 86 3.95 -7.42 22.35
CA LEU A 86 4.17 -7.31 20.92
C LEU A 86 5.63 -6.98 20.59
N GLN A 87 6.28 -6.11 21.36
CA GLN A 87 7.68 -5.73 21.10
C GLN A 87 8.63 -6.93 21.22
N ALA A 88 8.46 -7.78 22.22
CA ALA A 88 9.24 -9.01 22.34
C ALA A 88 8.94 -9.97 21.18
N ALA A 89 7.67 -10.12 20.79
CA ALA A 89 7.29 -10.96 19.65
C ALA A 89 7.94 -10.47 18.34
N VAL A 90 7.86 -9.17 18.05
CA VAL A 90 8.49 -8.54 16.87
C VAL A 90 10.01 -8.78 16.87
N SER A 91 10.67 -8.55 18.00
CA SER A 91 12.13 -8.71 18.14
C SER A 91 12.56 -10.17 17.94
N LEU A 92 11.78 -11.11 18.48
CA LEU A 92 12.03 -12.54 18.29
C LEU A 92 11.84 -12.95 16.83
N GLN A 93 10.80 -12.46 16.15
CA GLN A 93 10.57 -12.75 14.74
C GLN A 93 11.68 -12.23 13.84
N HIS A 94 12.14 -10.99 14.04
CA HIS A 94 13.29 -10.45 13.31
C HIS A 94 14.52 -11.35 13.40
N LEU A 95 14.76 -11.95 14.56
CA LEU A 95 15.88 -12.85 14.76
C LEU A 95 15.64 -14.21 14.09
N LEU A 96 14.45 -14.79 14.26
CA LEU A 96 14.14 -16.13 13.71
C LEU A 96 14.08 -16.15 12.19
N LEU A 97 13.63 -15.07 11.56
CA LEU A 97 13.56 -14.94 10.10
C LEU A 97 14.93 -14.86 9.43
N THR A 98 16.02 -14.70 10.19
CA THR A 98 17.39 -14.87 9.67
C THR A 98 17.73 -16.33 9.32
N ASN A 99 16.92 -17.29 9.80
CA ASN A 99 17.07 -18.70 9.47
C ASN A 99 16.17 -19.08 8.29
N GLU A 100 16.77 -19.49 7.17
CA GLU A 100 16.06 -19.89 5.94
C GLU A 100 15.02 -21.02 6.13
N GLN A 101 15.22 -21.87 7.15
CA GLN A 101 14.30 -22.97 7.45
C GLN A 101 13.09 -22.54 8.29
N TYR A 102 13.14 -21.36 8.89
CA TYR A 102 12.05 -20.84 9.70
C TYR A 102 11.03 -20.11 8.83
N ARG A 103 9.76 -20.48 8.99
CA ARG A 103 8.64 -19.81 8.31
C ARG A 103 7.50 -19.59 9.30
N ILE A 104 6.92 -18.40 9.24
CA ILE A 104 5.75 -18.06 10.03
C ILE A 104 4.51 -18.62 9.31
N PRO A 105 3.70 -19.47 9.96
CA PRO A 105 2.47 -20.00 9.38
C PRO A 105 1.39 -18.91 9.29
N ASN A 106 0.44 -19.09 8.38
CA ASN A 106 -0.60 -18.10 8.07
C ASN A 106 -1.45 -17.73 9.29
N GLU A 107 -1.72 -18.68 10.18
CA GLU A 107 -2.48 -18.47 11.42
C GLU A 107 -1.73 -17.52 12.36
N LEU A 108 -0.41 -17.67 12.47
CA LEU A 108 0.39 -16.79 13.31
C LEU A 108 0.55 -15.41 12.68
N TRP A 109 0.68 -15.32 11.35
CA TRP A 109 0.64 -14.04 10.64
C TRP A 109 -0.65 -13.27 10.88
N ASN A 110 -1.81 -13.95 10.85
CA ASN A 110 -3.10 -13.34 11.15
C ASN A 110 -3.14 -12.74 12.56
N VAL A 111 -2.70 -13.50 13.57
CA VAL A 111 -2.65 -13.02 14.97
C VAL A 111 -1.68 -11.85 15.11
N PHE A 112 -0.54 -11.91 14.42
CA PHE A 112 0.47 -10.87 14.45
C PHE A 112 -0.04 -9.56 13.82
N LEU A 113 -0.66 -9.64 12.64
CA LEU A 113 -1.27 -8.51 11.94
C LEU A 113 -2.34 -7.82 12.78
N ASP A 114 -3.23 -8.61 13.39
CA ASP A 114 -4.29 -8.12 14.28
C ASP A 114 -3.69 -7.34 15.45
N LYS A 115 -2.73 -7.92 16.17
CA LYS A 115 -2.07 -7.27 17.31
C LYS A 115 -1.35 -5.99 16.91
N VAL A 116 -0.61 -5.99 15.81
CA VAL A 116 0.09 -4.80 15.31
C VAL A 116 -0.89 -3.69 14.99
N CYS A 117 -2.02 -4.01 14.35
CA CYS A 117 -3.03 -3.02 14.00
C CYS A 117 -3.77 -2.49 15.23
N CYS A 118 -4.13 -3.36 16.19
CA CYS A 118 -4.76 -2.97 17.44
C CYS A 118 -3.88 -2.03 18.28
N GLU A 119 -2.58 -2.33 18.39
CA GLU A 119 -1.63 -1.51 19.16
C GLU A 119 -1.06 -0.33 18.36
N SER A 120 -1.38 -0.22 17.07
CA SER A 120 -0.81 0.78 16.14
C SER A 120 0.73 0.80 16.16
N SER A 121 1.35 -0.38 16.28
CA SER A 121 2.80 -0.52 16.46
C SER A 121 3.56 -0.29 15.16
N TYR A 122 4.31 0.81 15.08
CA TYR A 122 5.12 1.14 13.90
C TYR A 122 6.22 0.10 13.63
N PHE A 123 6.92 -0.38 14.67
CA PHE A 123 7.96 -1.40 14.53
C PHE A 123 7.38 -2.74 14.02
N GLY A 124 6.21 -3.15 14.53
CA GLY A 124 5.56 -4.35 14.02
C GLY A 124 5.08 -4.17 12.58
N ALA A 125 4.56 -2.99 12.22
CA ALA A 125 4.17 -2.69 10.85
C ALA A 125 5.37 -2.70 9.88
N MET A 126 6.54 -2.24 10.33
CA MET A 126 7.78 -2.33 9.54
C MET A 126 8.20 -3.78 9.25
N LEU A 127 8.13 -4.67 10.25
CA LEU A 127 8.41 -6.09 10.05
C LEU A 127 7.44 -6.68 9.01
N ILE A 128 6.13 -6.48 9.21
CA ILE A 128 5.11 -6.94 8.25
C ILE A 128 5.39 -6.42 6.84
N PHE A 129 5.78 -5.15 6.72
CA PHE A 129 6.07 -4.56 5.42
C PHE A 129 7.22 -5.28 4.72
N HIS A 130 8.33 -5.47 5.43
CA HIS A 130 9.56 -6.06 4.87
C HIS A 130 9.50 -7.57 4.66
N GLU A 131 8.49 -8.25 5.20
CA GLU A 131 8.31 -9.70 5.04
C GLU A 131 7.16 -10.05 4.08
N LEU A 132 6.07 -9.28 4.12
CA LEU A 132 4.83 -9.61 3.39
C LEU A 132 4.50 -8.65 2.25
N VAL A 133 4.83 -7.37 2.38
CA VAL A 133 4.43 -6.33 1.42
C VAL A 133 5.50 -6.15 0.35
N ASP A 134 6.74 -5.95 0.78
CA ASP A 134 7.90 -5.69 -0.04
C ASP A 134 9.07 -6.51 0.53
N ASN A 135 9.10 -7.80 0.19
CA ASN A 135 10.03 -8.73 0.81
C ASN A 135 11.47 -8.40 0.40
N HIS A 136 12.27 -7.95 1.36
CA HIS A 136 13.67 -7.60 1.16
C HIS A 136 14.53 -8.80 0.71
N SER A 137 14.21 -10.03 1.16
CA SER A 137 14.96 -11.24 0.80
C SER A 137 14.90 -11.56 -0.68
N PHE A 138 13.89 -11.05 -1.40
CA PHE A 138 13.77 -11.14 -2.85
C PHE A 138 14.86 -10.34 -3.58
N TYR A 139 15.32 -9.25 -2.98
CA TYR A 139 16.27 -8.31 -3.58
C TYR A 139 17.73 -8.61 -3.20
N ASP A 140 17.95 -9.38 -2.13
CA ASP A 140 19.28 -9.83 -1.72
C ASP A 140 19.87 -10.88 -2.69
N GLU A 141 19.03 -11.60 -3.45
CA GLU A 141 19.45 -12.53 -4.50
C GLU A 141 19.77 -11.84 -5.85
N VAL A 142 20.74 -10.92 -5.91
CA VAL A 142 21.51 -10.43 -7.10
C VAL A 142 20.74 -10.16 -8.43
N SER A 143 19.42 -10.12 -8.46
CA SER A 143 18.64 -10.07 -9.70
C SER A 143 18.26 -8.62 -10.00
N PHE A 144 19.18 -7.90 -10.65
CA PHE A 144 18.89 -6.61 -11.30
C PHE A 144 17.81 -6.73 -12.40
N ALA A 145 17.33 -7.94 -12.68
CA ALA A 145 16.34 -8.25 -13.69
C ALA A 145 14.89 -8.25 -13.17
N VAL A 146 14.65 -8.32 -11.85
CA VAL A 146 13.28 -8.35 -11.31
C VAL A 146 13.03 -7.18 -10.37
N GLN A 147 12.17 -6.25 -10.82
CA GLN A 147 11.80 -5.06 -10.04
C GLN A 147 10.71 -5.34 -9.00
N GLU A 148 10.05 -6.49 -9.04
CA GLU A 148 8.84 -6.78 -8.25
C GLU A 148 8.88 -8.17 -7.60
N ASN A 149 8.77 -8.23 -6.27
CA ASN A 149 8.83 -9.47 -5.47
C ASN A 149 7.69 -10.46 -5.79
N ASP A 150 7.96 -11.59 -6.44
CA ASP A 150 6.95 -12.63 -6.74
C ASP A 150 6.62 -13.60 -5.58
N GLN A 151 7.34 -13.50 -4.47
CA GLN A 151 7.13 -14.33 -3.28
C GLN A 151 6.22 -13.61 -2.27
N VAL A 152 4.96 -14.03 -2.20
CA VAL A 152 4.00 -13.52 -1.21
C VAL A 152 3.45 -14.70 -0.40
N PRO A 153 4.05 -15.04 0.74
CA PRO A 153 3.65 -16.22 1.52
C PRO A 153 2.24 -16.10 2.09
N PHE A 154 1.72 -14.87 2.22
CA PHE A 154 0.46 -14.56 2.85
C PHE A 154 -0.18 -13.32 2.20
N ILE A 155 -1.45 -13.40 1.76
CA ILE A 155 -2.19 -12.21 1.29
C ILE A 155 -2.80 -11.48 2.49
N ILE A 156 -2.40 -10.22 2.65
CA ILE A 156 -3.00 -9.33 3.63
C ILE A 156 -4.33 -8.83 3.09
N ASN A 157 -5.40 -8.94 3.88
CA ASN A 157 -6.72 -8.45 3.50
C ASN A 157 -6.75 -6.91 3.37
N PRO A 158 -7.70 -6.33 2.62
CA PRO A 158 -7.80 -4.89 2.38
C PRO A 158 -7.91 -4.02 3.63
N THR A 159 -8.70 -4.43 4.63
CA THR A 159 -8.95 -3.62 5.84
C THR A 159 -7.72 -3.55 6.74
N THR A 160 -6.96 -4.64 6.84
CA THR A 160 -5.65 -4.70 7.50
C THR A 160 -4.63 -3.84 6.75
N LEU A 161 -4.60 -3.87 5.41
CA LEU A 161 -3.72 -2.98 4.62
C LEU A 161 -4.01 -1.49 4.89
N VAL A 162 -5.28 -1.10 4.96
CA VAL A 162 -5.66 0.28 5.34
C VAL A 162 -5.18 0.60 6.76
N SER A 163 -5.29 -0.33 7.70
CA SER A 163 -4.83 -0.13 9.08
C SER A 163 -3.32 0.05 9.16
N LEU A 164 -2.55 -0.76 8.43
CA LEU A 164 -1.09 -0.59 8.30
C LEU A 164 -0.74 0.75 7.65
N ALA A 165 -1.44 1.14 6.59
CA ALA A 165 -1.24 2.44 5.94
C ALA A 165 -1.52 3.61 6.89
N LYS A 166 -2.51 3.51 7.79
CA LYS A 166 -2.75 4.51 8.84
C LYS A 166 -1.57 4.63 9.80
N ILE A 167 -0.98 3.50 10.21
CA ILE A 167 0.22 3.50 11.07
C ILE A 167 1.36 4.23 10.35
N PHE A 168 1.63 3.91 9.09
CA PHE A 168 2.67 4.61 8.31
C PHE A 168 2.38 6.09 8.11
N ALA A 169 1.13 6.45 7.80
CA ALA A 169 0.71 7.84 7.66
C ALA A 169 0.97 8.63 8.94
N ASN A 170 0.55 8.11 10.10
CA ASN A 170 0.75 8.76 11.40
C ASN A 170 2.22 8.99 11.75
N ASN A 171 3.11 8.10 11.27
CA ASN A 171 4.56 8.20 11.46
C ASN A 171 5.27 8.94 10.30
N SER A 172 4.53 9.60 9.40
CA SER A 172 5.09 10.33 8.23
C SER A 172 5.95 9.46 7.30
N ASP A 173 5.66 8.16 7.21
CA ASP A 173 6.38 7.21 6.37
C ASP A 173 5.68 7.02 5.02
N SER A 174 5.90 7.98 4.12
CA SER A 174 5.29 7.98 2.79
C SER A 174 5.75 6.82 1.91
N LYS A 175 7.00 6.36 2.04
CA LYS A 175 7.58 5.28 1.23
C LYS A 175 6.87 3.96 1.48
N ARG A 176 6.70 3.57 2.74
CA ARG A 176 6.00 2.31 3.09
C ARG A 176 4.51 2.38 2.78
N LEU A 177 3.89 3.55 2.90
CA LEU A 177 2.52 3.75 2.46
C LEU A 177 2.38 3.54 0.95
N GLU A 178 3.29 4.08 0.13
CA GLU A 178 3.30 3.83 -1.31
C GLU A 178 3.51 2.35 -1.65
N GLY A 179 4.41 1.66 -0.95
CA GLY A 179 4.60 0.21 -1.09
C GLY A 179 3.32 -0.56 -0.76
N THR A 180 2.61 -0.17 0.29
CA THR A 180 1.31 -0.75 0.68
C THR A 180 0.25 -0.55 -0.40
N LEU A 181 0.21 0.64 -1.02
CA LEU A 181 -0.67 0.90 -2.16
C LEU A 181 -0.30 0.08 -3.39
N ARG A 182 1.00 -0.09 -3.69
CA ARG A 182 1.47 -0.95 -4.79
C ARG A 182 1.09 -2.41 -4.55
N TYR A 183 1.24 -2.89 -3.33
CA TYR A 183 0.80 -4.22 -2.93
C TYR A 183 -0.71 -4.40 -3.13
N PHE A 184 -1.52 -3.44 -2.67
CA PHE A 184 -2.96 -3.47 -2.90
C PHE A 184 -3.31 -3.54 -4.38
N ARG A 185 -2.64 -2.72 -5.20
CA ARG A 185 -2.80 -2.70 -6.67
C ARG A 185 -2.46 -4.00 -7.37
N ARG A 186 -1.59 -4.78 -6.76
CA ARG A 186 -1.15 -6.06 -7.29
C ARG A 186 -2.06 -7.20 -6.88
N PHE A 187 -2.65 -7.16 -5.69
CA PHE A 187 -3.35 -8.32 -5.12
C PHE A 187 -4.85 -8.16 -4.91
N HIS A 188 -5.39 -6.94 -5.01
CA HIS A 188 -6.80 -6.67 -4.71
C HIS A 188 -7.48 -5.91 -5.84
N SER A 189 -8.73 -6.26 -6.14
CA SER A 189 -9.58 -5.59 -7.14
C SER A 189 -9.98 -4.19 -6.67
N TYR A 190 -9.67 -3.14 -7.44
CA TYR A 190 -10.13 -1.78 -7.09
C TYR A 190 -11.65 -1.64 -7.16
N LEU A 191 -12.31 -2.48 -7.96
CA LEU A 191 -13.76 -2.41 -8.17
C LEU A 191 -14.54 -3.10 -7.05
N ASP A 192 -13.99 -4.18 -6.50
CA ASP A 192 -14.63 -4.91 -5.40
C ASP A 192 -14.28 -4.23 -4.07
N GLU A 193 -13.06 -3.73 -3.93
CA GLU A 193 -12.51 -3.14 -2.70
C GLU A 193 -12.36 -1.60 -2.80
N ARG A 194 -13.39 -0.92 -3.33
CA ARG A 194 -13.37 0.53 -3.62
C ARG A 194 -13.09 1.38 -2.39
N ASP A 195 -13.65 1.01 -1.25
CA ASP A 195 -13.51 1.78 -0.01
C ASP A 195 -12.09 1.68 0.54
N ALA A 196 -11.48 0.50 0.47
CA ALA A 196 -10.07 0.32 0.81
C ALA A 196 -9.17 1.08 -0.16
N TYR A 197 -9.44 1.01 -1.47
CA TYR A 197 -8.69 1.77 -2.47
C TYR A 197 -8.77 3.29 -2.25
N LYS A 198 -9.98 3.82 -2.02
CA LYS A 198 -10.18 5.24 -1.67
C LYS A 198 -9.39 5.60 -0.42
N SER A 199 -9.49 4.79 0.63
CA SER A 199 -8.81 5.05 1.91
C SER A 199 -7.29 5.09 1.75
N LEU A 200 -6.69 4.16 0.99
CA LEU A 200 -5.26 4.14 0.73
C LEU A 200 -4.80 5.36 -0.08
N LEU A 201 -5.56 5.78 -1.08
CA LEU A 201 -5.25 6.99 -1.85
C LEU A 201 -5.37 8.26 -1.00
N VAL A 202 -6.40 8.36 -0.16
CA VAL A 202 -6.59 9.46 0.80
C VAL A 202 -5.41 9.55 1.76
N LEU A 203 -5.02 8.43 2.39
CA LEU A 203 -3.87 8.38 3.29
C LEU A 203 -2.57 8.78 2.60
N ASN A 204 -2.42 8.46 1.31
CA ASN A 204 -1.26 8.85 0.51
C ASN A 204 -1.18 10.37 0.30
N VAL A 205 -2.30 11.07 0.14
CA VAL A 205 -2.29 12.53 0.12
C VAL A 205 -1.95 13.08 1.51
N GLU A 206 -2.59 12.55 2.54
CA GLU A 206 -2.47 13.05 3.92
C GLU A 206 -1.07 12.84 4.53
N VAL A 207 -0.31 11.81 4.12
CA VAL A 207 1.06 11.60 4.62
C VAL A 207 2.01 12.68 4.09
N TYR A 208 1.96 13.00 2.79
CA TYR A 208 2.78 14.09 2.23
C TYR A 208 2.32 15.45 2.77
N ALA A 209 1.00 15.62 2.99
CA ALA A 209 0.49 16.81 3.63
C ALA A 209 1.00 16.97 5.08
N GLN A 210 1.08 15.88 5.85
CA GLN A 210 1.68 15.87 7.19
C GLN A 210 3.17 16.24 7.17
N MET A 211 3.89 15.80 6.14
CA MET A 211 5.30 16.14 5.94
C MET A 211 5.53 17.59 5.46
N GLY A 212 4.47 18.33 5.12
CA GLY A 212 4.55 19.68 4.56
C GLY A 212 5.00 19.73 3.10
N ASP A 213 5.08 18.60 2.40
CA ASP A 213 5.46 18.55 0.98
C ASP A 213 4.24 18.83 0.09
N PHE A 214 4.00 20.10 -0.18
CA PHE A 214 2.84 20.54 -0.97
C PHE A 214 2.86 19.97 -2.40
N ASN A 215 4.02 19.94 -3.05
CA ASN A 215 4.13 19.49 -4.44
C ASN A 215 3.77 18.01 -4.56
N GLN A 216 4.29 17.17 -3.67
CA GLN A 216 3.93 15.76 -3.67
C GLN A 216 2.49 15.54 -3.23
N ALA A 217 2.01 16.24 -2.19
CA ALA A 217 0.62 16.14 -1.75
C ALA A 217 -0.35 16.50 -2.89
N LEU A 218 -0.08 17.57 -3.64
CA LEU A 218 -0.86 17.96 -4.81
C LEU A 218 -0.78 16.91 -5.93
N ALA A 219 0.41 16.34 -6.20
CA ALA A 219 0.56 15.28 -7.20
C ALA A 219 -0.25 14.02 -6.84
N LYS A 220 -0.21 13.58 -5.57
CA LYS A 220 -1.04 12.46 -5.08
C LYS A 220 -2.52 12.81 -5.09
N PHE A 221 -2.88 14.05 -4.77
CA PHE A 221 -4.25 14.54 -4.86
C PHE A 221 -4.79 14.44 -6.29
N LYS A 222 -4.00 14.83 -7.31
CA LYS A 222 -4.41 14.66 -8.71
C LYS A 222 -4.75 13.21 -9.03
N ASN A 223 -3.90 12.26 -8.60
CA ASN A 223 -4.15 10.83 -8.81
C ASN A 223 -5.44 10.33 -8.14
N LEU A 224 -5.69 10.78 -6.89
CA LEU A 224 -6.95 10.51 -6.19
C LEU A 224 -8.14 11.13 -6.92
N ALA A 225 -8.01 12.38 -7.36
CA ALA A 225 -9.06 13.12 -8.02
C ALA A 225 -9.46 12.48 -9.35
N PHE A 226 -8.50 12.02 -10.16
CA PHE A 226 -8.75 11.26 -11.39
C PHE A 226 -9.42 9.90 -11.13
N SER A 227 -9.10 9.27 -10.00
CA SER A 227 -9.74 8.01 -9.60
C SER A 227 -11.16 8.21 -9.06
N SER A 228 -11.55 9.45 -8.75
CA SER A 228 -12.81 9.83 -8.12
C SER A 228 -13.81 10.45 -9.10
N ARG A 229 -15.09 10.31 -8.80
CA ARG A 229 -16.15 10.98 -9.56
C ARG A 229 -16.00 12.50 -9.44
N SER A 230 -15.86 13.16 -10.58
CA SER A 230 -15.82 14.61 -10.71
C SER A 230 -17.20 15.17 -11.09
N LEU A 231 -17.35 16.50 -11.10
CA LEU A 231 -18.50 17.23 -11.62
C LEU A 231 -18.77 16.99 -13.13
N SER A 232 -17.87 16.28 -13.83
CA SER A 232 -18.06 15.86 -15.22
C SER A 232 -19.10 14.75 -15.31
N SER A 233 -20.18 15.00 -16.06
CA SER A 233 -21.24 14.01 -16.33
C SER A 233 -20.91 13.04 -17.46
N SER A 234 -19.63 12.79 -17.77
CA SER A 234 -19.30 11.83 -18.81
C SER A 234 -19.73 10.44 -18.35
N ASN A 235 -20.94 10.06 -18.76
CA ASN A 235 -21.53 8.73 -18.65
C ASN A 235 -20.80 7.71 -19.56
N ASN A 236 -19.64 8.08 -20.11
CA ASN A 236 -18.82 7.23 -20.97
C ASN A 236 -17.83 6.38 -20.17
N ALA A 237 -18.12 6.11 -18.89
CA ALA A 237 -17.54 4.97 -18.22
C ALA A 237 -18.09 3.72 -18.91
N THR A 238 -17.45 3.30 -20.01
CA THR A 238 -17.56 1.95 -20.53
C THR A 238 -17.45 1.02 -19.34
N LYS A 239 -18.54 0.29 -19.05
CA LYS A 239 -18.58 -0.71 -17.99
C LYS A 239 -17.36 -1.60 -18.22
N VAL A 240 -16.37 -1.48 -17.35
CA VAL A 240 -15.23 -2.39 -17.32
C VAL A 240 -15.81 -3.80 -17.37
N LEU A 241 -15.35 -4.64 -18.30
CA LEU A 241 -15.70 -6.06 -18.27
C LEU A 241 -15.17 -6.64 -16.94
N PRO A 242 -16.04 -6.98 -15.97
CA PRO A 242 -15.61 -7.41 -14.64
C PRO A 242 -14.93 -8.79 -14.66
N THR A 243 -15.07 -9.52 -15.76
CA THR A 243 -14.84 -10.96 -15.84
C THR A 243 -13.37 -11.37 -15.81
N ALA A 244 -12.45 -10.59 -16.42
CA ALA A 244 -11.03 -10.96 -16.48
C ALA A 244 -10.28 -10.69 -15.16
N ALA A 245 -10.56 -9.56 -14.49
CA ALA A 245 -9.96 -9.24 -13.20
C ALA A 245 -10.50 -10.16 -12.08
N HIS A 246 -11.80 -10.45 -12.12
CA HIS A 246 -12.43 -11.34 -11.15
C HIS A 246 -11.92 -12.77 -11.26
N SER A 247 -11.80 -13.33 -12.47
CA SER A 247 -11.31 -14.69 -12.68
C SER A 247 -9.84 -14.86 -12.26
N PHE A 248 -9.00 -13.85 -12.47
CA PHE A 248 -7.60 -13.87 -12.03
C PHE A 248 -7.48 -13.82 -10.50
N ASN A 249 -8.19 -12.90 -9.84
CA ASN A 249 -8.19 -12.80 -8.38
C ASN A 249 -8.71 -14.08 -7.72
N GLN A 250 -9.74 -14.69 -8.30
CA GLN A 250 -10.28 -15.97 -7.84
C GLN A 250 -9.28 -17.12 -8.05
N TRP A 251 -8.66 -17.22 -9.23
CA TRP A 251 -7.61 -18.22 -9.50
C TRP A 251 -6.44 -18.08 -8.52
N ARG A 252 -5.97 -16.86 -8.27
CA ARG A 252 -4.83 -16.63 -7.36
C ARG A 252 -5.19 -16.93 -5.91
N SER A 253 -6.37 -16.50 -5.45
CA SER A 253 -6.88 -16.81 -4.11
C SER A 253 -6.97 -18.33 -3.89
N SER A 254 -7.42 -19.09 -4.88
CA SER A 254 -7.48 -20.55 -4.83
C SER A 254 -6.09 -21.19 -4.74
N ASN A 255 -5.09 -20.68 -5.47
CA ASN A 255 -3.71 -21.19 -5.40
C ASN A 255 -3.03 -20.91 -4.06
N LEU A 256 -3.34 -19.75 -3.45
CA LEU A 256 -2.87 -19.40 -2.12
C LEU A 256 -3.51 -20.27 -1.03
N GLN A 257 -4.81 -20.52 -1.14
CA GLN A 257 -5.52 -21.41 -0.21
C GLN A 257 -5.03 -22.85 -0.31
N SER A 258 -4.69 -23.33 -1.51
CA SER A 258 -4.14 -24.67 -1.71
C SER A 258 -2.65 -24.79 -1.37
N ASN A 259 -1.97 -23.65 -1.13
CA ASN A 259 -0.51 -23.56 -0.95
C ASN A 259 0.28 -24.20 -2.12
N GLN A 260 -0.35 -24.37 -3.27
CA GLN A 260 0.23 -24.91 -4.49
C GLN A 260 0.72 -23.72 -5.31
N TYR A 261 1.89 -23.20 -4.95
CA TYR A 261 2.63 -22.26 -5.79
C TYR A 261 3.23 -22.99 -7.00
N ARG A 262 2.38 -23.56 -7.84
CA ARG A 262 2.78 -24.19 -9.11
C ARG A 262 2.15 -23.41 -10.26
N ILE A 263 2.85 -22.34 -10.66
CA ILE A 263 2.53 -21.64 -11.89
C ILE A 263 3.17 -22.44 -13.02
N ASP A 264 2.48 -23.47 -13.49
CA ASP A 264 2.82 -24.13 -14.76
C ASP A 264 2.29 -23.25 -15.91
N PHE A 265 2.87 -22.05 -16.08
CA PHE A 265 2.60 -21.19 -17.22
C PHE A 265 3.59 -21.54 -18.34
N ILE A 266 3.05 -22.04 -19.45
CA ILE A 266 3.80 -22.21 -20.71
C ILE A 266 3.49 -20.97 -21.54
N PRO A 267 4.44 -20.02 -21.71
CA PRO A 267 4.19 -18.84 -22.53
C PRO A 267 3.80 -19.26 -23.95
N THR A 268 2.66 -18.77 -24.43
CA THR A 268 2.19 -19.00 -25.81
C THR A 268 2.85 -18.06 -26.82
N TYR A 269 3.73 -17.16 -26.36
CA TYR A 269 4.48 -16.19 -27.17
C TYR A 269 5.94 -16.13 -26.71
N PRO A 270 6.89 -15.86 -27.61
CA PRO A 270 8.30 -15.77 -27.28
C PRO A 270 8.55 -14.59 -26.32
N LEU A 271 9.09 -14.88 -25.14
CA LEU A 271 9.54 -13.87 -24.17
C LEU A 271 10.63 -12.99 -24.80
N ASP A 272 10.71 -11.73 -24.35
CA ASP A 272 11.71 -10.75 -24.81
C ASP A 272 13.13 -11.34 -24.71
N ILE A 273 13.86 -11.29 -25.83
CA ILE A 273 15.23 -11.80 -25.99
C ILE A 273 16.16 -11.21 -24.92
N HIS A 274 15.92 -9.95 -24.52
CA HIS A 274 16.71 -9.28 -23.49
C HIS A 274 16.50 -9.86 -22.09
N GLN A 275 15.26 -10.27 -21.74
CA GLN A 275 14.96 -10.92 -20.45
C GLN A 275 15.52 -12.34 -20.38
N GLN A 276 15.46 -13.09 -21.49
CA GLN A 276 16.06 -14.41 -21.57
C GLN A 276 17.59 -14.35 -21.44
N LEU A 277 18.23 -13.39 -22.11
CA LEU A 277 19.68 -13.19 -22.06
C LEU A 277 20.13 -12.78 -20.65
N LEU A 278 19.42 -11.85 -20.00
CA LEU A 278 19.71 -11.42 -18.63
C LEU A 278 19.55 -12.56 -17.63
N ALA A 279 18.50 -13.37 -17.75
CA ALA A 279 18.29 -14.55 -16.91
C ALA A 279 19.41 -15.58 -17.07
N GLN A 280 19.88 -15.80 -18.30
CA GLN A 280 21.03 -16.66 -18.58
C GLN A 280 22.34 -16.11 -17.99
N ILE A 281 22.60 -14.81 -18.11
CA ILE A 281 23.80 -14.15 -17.57
C ILE A 281 23.81 -14.23 -16.04
N CYS A 282 22.67 -13.99 -15.40
CA CYS A 282 22.55 -13.95 -13.95
C CYS A 282 22.28 -15.32 -13.31
N GLN A 283 22.19 -16.40 -14.11
CA GLN A 283 21.73 -17.73 -13.67
C GLN A 283 20.38 -17.69 -12.92
N SER A 284 19.55 -16.68 -13.20
CA SER A 284 18.26 -16.50 -12.59
C SER A 284 17.15 -17.09 -13.46
N ARG A 285 15.97 -17.29 -12.89
CA ARG A 285 14.79 -17.63 -13.71
C ARG A 285 14.40 -16.43 -14.58
N VAL A 286 13.82 -16.69 -15.75
CA VAL A 286 13.28 -15.63 -16.60
C VAL A 286 12.14 -14.95 -15.87
N PHE A 287 12.19 -13.62 -15.77
CA PHE A 287 11.11 -12.81 -15.20
C PHE A 287 9.78 -13.17 -15.87
N ASN A 288 8.76 -13.44 -15.07
CA ASN A 288 7.46 -13.86 -15.58
C ASN A 288 6.43 -12.73 -15.36
N PRO A 289 6.12 -11.91 -16.38
CA PRO A 289 5.19 -10.80 -16.26
C PRO A 289 3.72 -11.26 -16.27
N VAL A 290 3.38 -12.30 -15.51
CA VAL A 290 1.96 -12.60 -15.17
C VAL A 290 1.53 -11.75 -13.97
N VAL A 291 2.07 -10.53 -13.87
CA VAL A 291 1.46 -9.44 -13.13
C VAL A 291 0.61 -8.70 -14.16
N GLN A 292 -0.55 -9.26 -14.52
CA GLN A 292 -1.60 -8.39 -15.02
C GLN A 292 -2.02 -7.56 -13.82
N TYR A 293 -1.40 -6.38 -13.71
CA TYR A 293 -1.97 -5.26 -12.99
C TYR A 293 -3.44 -5.20 -13.34
N ASN A 294 -4.29 -4.94 -12.36
CA ASN A 294 -5.66 -4.55 -12.56
C ASN A 294 -5.79 -3.56 -13.74
N VAL A 295 -6.04 -4.07 -14.96
CA VAL A 295 -6.10 -3.27 -16.19
C VAL A 295 -7.51 -2.72 -16.26
N TYR A 296 -7.73 -1.61 -15.57
CA TYR A 296 -8.96 -0.85 -15.70
C TYR A 296 -8.73 0.29 -16.68
N SER A 297 -9.71 0.51 -17.56
CA SER A 297 -9.70 1.65 -18.46
C SER A 297 -9.58 2.95 -17.63
N PRO A 298 -8.56 3.79 -17.87
CA PRO A 298 -8.30 5.00 -17.08
C PRO A 298 -9.38 6.08 -17.21
N TRP A 299 -10.38 5.85 -18.05
CA TRP A 299 -11.41 6.83 -18.42
C TRP A 299 -12.65 6.80 -17.51
N ALA A 300 -12.78 5.81 -16.62
CA ALA A 300 -13.91 5.67 -15.71
C ALA A 300 -13.49 5.92 -14.25
N PRO A 301 -14.19 6.78 -13.49
CA PRO A 301 -13.92 6.93 -12.07
C PRO A 301 -14.26 5.64 -11.33
N ILE A 302 -13.27 5.06 -10.65
CA ILE A 302 -13.42 3.85 -9.83
C ILE A 302 -14.19 4.20 -8.55
N ILE A 303 -13.86 5.34 -7.95
CA ILE A 303 -14.47 5.85 -6.74
C ILE A 303 -15.69 6.69 -7.14
N GLN A 304 -16.88 6.21 -6.80
CA GLN A 304 -18.13 6.85 -7.20
C GLN A 304 -18.49 8.10 -6.39
N THR A 305 -17.83 8.29 -5.24
CA THR A 305 -18.04 9.44 -4.35
C THR A 305 -17.06 10.57 -4.65
N PRO A 306 -17.50 11.84 -4.59
CA PRO A 306 -16.60 12.98 -4.69
C PRO A 306 -15.70 13.05 -3.45
N ILE A 307 -14.50 13.58 -3.62
CA ILE A 307 -13.57 13.84 -2.52
C ILE A 307 -13.90 15.20 -1.91
N THR A 308 -14.02 15.23 -0.58
CA THR A 308 -14.40 16.41 0.20
C THR A 308 -13.23 16.91 1.04
N SER A 309 -13.31 18.15 1.53
CA SER A 309 -12.32 18.69 2.47
C SER A 309 -12.26 17.90 3.79
N SER A 310 -13.36 17.27 4.21
CA SER A 310 -13.39 16.37 5.37
C SER A 310 -12.64 15.04 5.15
N ASP A 311 -12.52 14.56 3.90
CA ASP A 311 -11.71 13.37 3.61
C ASP A 311 -10.20 13.68 3.73
N LEU A 312 -9.81 14.95 3.56
CA LEU A 312 -8.42 15.40 3.39
C LEU A 312 -8.09 16.64 4.25
N PRO A 313 -8.19 16.52 5.60
CA PRO A 313 -8.07 17.67 6.50
C PRO A 313 -6.67 18.28 6.54
N ARG A 314 -5.59 17.47 6.50
CA ARG A 314 -4.22 18.02 6.53
C ARG A 314 -3.88 18.64 5.20
N PHE A 315 -4.31 18.04 4.09
CA PHE A 315 -4.13 18.65 2.77
C PHE A 315 -4.90 19.97 2.65
N GLN A 316 -6.13 20.05 3.17
CA GLN A 316 -6.89 21.30 3.24
C GLN A 316 -6.13 22.38 4.01
N LYS A 317 -5.57 22.04 5.17
CA LYS A 317 -4.74 22.96 5.95
C LYS A 317 -3.51 23.41 5.17
N LEU A 318 -2.75 22.47 4.61
CA LEU A 318 -1.53 22.77 3.86
C LEU A 318 -1.81 23.65 2.63
N LEU A 319 -2.91 23.42 1.92
CA LEU A 319 -3.35 24.27 0.80
C LEU A 319 -3.71 25.67 1.28
N THR A 320 -4.40 25.79 2.42
CA THR A 320 -4.78 27.08 2.99
C THR A 320 -3.54 27.89 3.38
N ASP A 321 -2.57 27.22 4.02
CA ASP A 321 -1.28 27.82 4.37
C ASP A 321 -0.51 28.26 3.11
N TYR A 322 -0.51 27.43 2.06
CA TYR A 322 0.12 27.76 0.77
C TYR A 322 -0.52 28.98 0.10
N ILE A 323 -1.86 29.05 0.01
CA ILE A 323 -2.57 30.20 -0.57
C ILE A 323 -2.24 31.49 0.20
N LYS A 324 -2.14 31.39 1.53
CA LYS A 324 -1.79 32.52 2.39
C LYS A 324 -0.35 32.98 2.20
N LEU A 325 0.60 32.04 2.15
CA LEU A 325 2.03 32.33 2.00
C LEU A 325 2.37 32.92 0.63
N GLU A 326 1.78 32.37 -0.43
CA GLU A 326 1.99 32.82 -1.82
C GLU A 326 1.10 34.00 -2.21
N GLU A 327 0.30 34.52 -1.26
CA GLU A 327 -0.69 35.58 -1.47
C GLU A 327 -1.56 35.36 -2.73
N LEU A 328 -2.01 34.12 -2.94
CA LEU A 328 -2.79 33.70 -4.11
C LEU A 328 -4.25 34.16 -3.98
N TYR A 329 -4.46 35.47 -3.98
CA TYR A 329 -5.78 36.10 -3.90
C TYR A 329 -6.27 36.66 -5.25
N ASP A 330 -5.46 36.54 -6.30
CA ASP A 330 -5.88 36.91 -7.65
C ASP A 330 -6.80 35.82 -8.25
N TYR A 331 -7.98 36.24 -8.70
CA TYR A 331 -8.98 35.35 -9.29
C TYR A 331 -8.43 34.55 -10.47
N ASN A 332 -7.70 35.19 -11.41
CA ASN A 332 -7.21 34.53 -12.61
C ASN A 332 -6.14 33.48 -12.27
N LYS A 333 -5.23 33.81 -11.36
CA LYS A 333 -4.22 32.85 -10.86
C LYS A 333 -4.86 31.63 -10.21
N LEU A 334 -5.89 31.82 -9.39
CA LEU A 334 -6.63 30.73 -8.75
C LEU A 334 -7.33 29.83 -9.77
N ILE A 335 -8.01 30.41 -10.76
CA ILE A 335 -8.66 29.63 -11.83
C ILE A 335 -7.62 28.87 -12.66
N GLN A 336 -6.50 29.50 -13.00
CA GLN A 336 -5.40 28.84 -13.71
C GLN A 336 -4.82 27.69 -12.88
N PHE A 337 -4.63 27.88 -11.58
CA PHE A 337 -4.13 26.86 -10.68
C PHE A 337 -5.06 25.64 -10.58
N ILE A 338 -6.38 25.86 -10.51
CA ILE A 338 -7.38 24.77 -10.55
C ILE A 338 -7.28 24.01 -11.88
N ARG A 339 -7.27 24.73 -13.01
CA ARG A 339 -7.30 24.14 -14.36
C ARG A 339 -6.03 23.35 -14.68
N THR A 340 -4.86 23.84 -14.26
CA THR A 340 -3.57 23.16 -14.46
C THR A 340 -3.40 21.95 -13.52
N SER A 341 -4.18 21.88 -12.45
CA SER A 341 -4.11 20.78 -11.49
C SER A 341 -5.17 19.72 -11.72
N HIS A 342 -6.40 19.98 -11.28
CA HIS A 342 -7.58 19.15 -11.50
C HIS A 342 -8.80 19.95 -11.05
N LEU A 343 -9.94 19.82 -11.75
CA LEU A 343 -11.15 20.57 -11.45
C LEU A 343 -11.63 20.43 -10.00
N ASN A 344 -11.56 19.23 -9.42
CA ASN A 344 -11.97 18.98 -8.02
C ASN A 344 -11.21 19.82 -6.98
N LEU A 345 -10.06 20.41 -7.36
CA LEU A 345 -9.33 21.31 -6.48
C LEU A 345 -10.15 22.56 -6.09
N HIS A 346 -11.15 22.94 -6.88
CA HIS A 346 -12.07 24.04 -6.53
C HIS A 346 -12.75 23.83 -5.17
N ILE A 347 -13.00 22.59 -4.75
CA ILE A 347 -13.60 22.28 -3.44
C ILE A 347 -12.70 22.76 -2.31
N PHE A 348 -11.41 22.47 -2.43
CA PHE A 348 -10.40 22.81 -1.43
C PHE A 348 -10.08 24.30 -1.45
N ILE A 349 -9.98 24.90 -2.64
CA ILE A 349 -9.71 26.33 -2.77
C ILE A 349 -10.88 27.17 -2.25
N VAL A 350 -12.12 26.84 -2.59
CA VAL A 350 -13.29 27.55 -2.06
C VAL A 350 -13.35 27.44 -0.54
N THR A 351 -13.08 26.24 0.00
CA THR A 351 -13.02 26.03 1.46
C THR A 351 -11.91 26.89 2.08
N ALA A 352 -10.70 26.87 1.53
CA ALA A 352 -9.55 27.64 2.03
C ALA A 352 -9.81 29.15 2.00
N LEU A 353 -10.45 29.66 0.94
CA LEU A 353 -10.82 31.07 0.85
C LEU A 353 -11.89 31.46 1.89
N CYS A 354 -12.83 30.57 2.19
CA CYS A 354 -13.79 30.80 3.28
C CYS A 354 -13.09 30.82 4.65
N ASP A 355 -12.14 29.91 4.88
CA ASP A 355 -11.34 29.86 6.11
C ASP A 355 -10.44 31.11 6.28
N LEU A 356 -10.07 31.76 5.17
CA LEU A 356 -9.30 33.02 5.13
C LEU A 356 -10.19 34.28 5.05
N ASP A 357 -11.48 34.15 5.32
CA ASP A 357 -12.50 35.21 5.24
C ASP A 357 -12.67 35.89 3.87
N LYS A 358 -12.14 35.30 2.78
CA LYS A 358 -12.24 35.80 1.39
C LYS A 358 -13.50 35.28 0.68
N HIS A 359 -14.67 35.44 1.30
CA HIS A 359 -15.93 34.87 0.84
C HIS A 359 -16.37 35.34 -0.55
N GLU A 360 -16.18 36.63 -0.88
CA GLU A 360 -16.53 37.18 -2.19
C GLU A 360 -15.70 36.54 -3.32
N LEU A 361 -14.39 36.36 -3.08
CA LEU A 361 -13.50 35.69 -4.00
C LEU A 361 -13.84 34.21 -4.14
N ALA A 362 -14.16 33.55 -3.02
CA ALA A 362 -14.63 32.15 -3.01
C ALA A 362 -15.88 31.98 -3.89
N TYR A 363 -16.83 32.91 -3.78
CA TYR A 363 -18.03 32.94 -4.62
C TYR A 363 -17.72 33.20 -6.09
N ALA A 364 -16.83 34.15 -6.40
CA ALA A 364 -16.39 34.42 -7.76
C ALA A 364 -15.73 33.19 -8.42
N VAL A 365 -14.83 32.53 -7.69
CA VAL A 365 -14.18 31.28 -8.14
C VAL A 365 -15.22 30.20 -8.41
N LEU A 366 -16.19 30.00 -7.51
CA LEU A 366 -17.25 29.02 -7.69
C LEU A 366 -18.10 29.31 -8.94
N LYS A 367 -18.48 30.58 -9.16
CA LYS A 367 -19.23 31.04 -10.33
C LYS A 367 -18.52 30.77 -11.66
N SER A 368 -17.18 30.75 -11.67
CA SER A 368 -16.41 30.45 -12.89
C SER A 368 -16.71 29.06 -13.47
N PHE A 369 -17.27 28.15 -12.66
CA PHE A 369 -17.65 26.78 -13.02
C PHE A 369 -19.15 26.65 -13.37
N ASN A 370 -19.80 27.75 -13.77
CA ASN A 370 -21.23 27.77 -14.12
C ASN A 370 -21.65 26.75 -15.19
N SER A 371 -20.73 26.35 -16.07
CA SER A 371 -20.98 25.36 -17.13
C SER A 371 -21.42 23.99 -16.63
N TYR A 372 -21.16 23.66 -15.35
CA TYR A 372 -21.59 22.39 -14.74
C TYR A 372 -23.04 22.42 -14.21
N GLY A 373 -23.72 23.58 -14.28
CA GLY A 373 -25.14 23.70 -13.99
C GLY A 373 -25.55 23.18 -12.60
N GLN A 374 -26.58 22.35 -12.55
CA GLN A 374 -27.12 21.75 -11.32
C GLN A 374 -26.12 20.87 -10.55
N LEU A 375 -25.10 20.32 -11.21
CA LEU A 375 -24.08 19.51 -10.53
C LEU A 375 -23.22 20.36 -9.60
N LEU A 376 -22.98 21.62 -9.96
CA LEU A 376 -22.25 22.58 -9.12
C LEU A 376 -22.98 22.83 -7.79
N CYS A 377 -24.31 22.90 -7.83
CA CYS A 377 -25.15 23.05 -6.63
C CYS A 377 -25.07 21.86 -5.67
N LYS A 378 -24.64 20.69 -6.15
CA LYS A 378 -24.39 19.50 -5.33
C LYS A 378 -22.94 19.38 -4.89
N SER A 379 -22.08 20.31 -5.31
CA SER A 379 -20.67 20.32 -4.93
C SER A 379 -20.51 20.62 -3.43
N PRO A 380 -19.62 19.90 -2.71
CA PRO A 380 -19.25 20.25 -1.33
C PRO A 380 -18.76 21.70 -1.19
N ALA A 381 -18.15 22.26 -2.24
CA ALA A 381 -17.70 23.66 -2.28
C ALA A 381 -18.86 24.64 -2.06
N PHE A 382 -19.99 24.39 -2.72
CA PHE A 382 -21.17 25.23 -2.64
C PHE A 382 -21.77 25.21 -1.23
N VAL A 383 -21.89 24.01 -0.64
CA VAL A 383 -22.41 23.83 0.73
C VAL A 383 -21.52 24.54 1.74
N THR A 384 -20.20 24.44 1.58
CA THR A 384 -19.22 25.08 2.46
C THR A 384 -19.34 26.60 2.40
N LEU A 385 -19.39 27.18 1.20
CA LEU A 385 -19.57 28.62 1.00
C LEU A 385 -20.89 29.11 1.62
N LEU A 386 -21.99 28.40 1.40
CA LEU A 386 -23.29 28.79 1.96
C LEU A 386 -23.27 28.77 3.49
N LYS A 387 -22.69 27.72 4.11
CA LYS A 387 -22.57 27.63 5.57
C LYS A 387 -21.68 28.73 6.15
N SER A 388 -20.58 29.07 5.47
CA SER A 388 -19.65 30.11 5.94
C SER A 388 -20.27 31.51 6.02
N THR A 389 -21.33 31.78 5.25
CA THR A 389 -22.01 33.08 5.22
C THR A 389 -23.21 33.19 6.17
N GLN A 390 -23.76 32.07 6.67
CA GLN A 390 -25.03 32.04 7.43
C GLN A 390 -25.04 32.83 8.74
N ASN A 391 -23.92 32.86 9.46
CA ASN A 391 -23.85 33.44 10.80
C ASN A 391 -23.11 34.79 10.83
N LYS A 392 -22.86 35.39 9.65
CA LYS A 392 -22.10 36.64 9.51
C LYS A 392 -23.01 37.73 8.92
N PRO A 393 -23.55 38.66 9.74
CA PRO A 393 -24.49 39.67 9.26
C PRO A 393 -23.90 40.58 8.17
N GLU A 394 -22.59 40.82 8.23
CA GLU A 394 -21.83 41.55 7.20
C GLU A 394 -21.84 40.89 5.81
N LEU A 395 -22.14 39.58 5.73
CA LEU A 395 -22.19 38.82 4.48
C LEU A 395 -23.62 38.55 3.99
N ALA A 396 -24.65 39.16 4.60
CA ALA A 396 -26.06 38.91 4.25
C ALA A 396 -26.38 39.20 2.77
N VAL A 397 -25.77 40.23 2.19
CA VAL A 397 -25.91 40.56 0.76
C VAL A 397 -25.33 39.44 -0.11
N LEU A 398 -24.11 39.00 0.20
CA LEU A 398 -23.43 37.91 -0.50
C LEU A 398 -24.22 36.59 -0.38
N GLN A 399 -24.74 36.27 0.81
CA GLN A 399 -25.58 35.09 1.04
C GLN A 399 -26.82 35.12 0.15
N THR A 400 -27.49 36.27 0.06
CA THR A 400 -28.65 36.47 -0.81
C THR A 400 -28.29 36.22 -2.28
N ASP A 401 -27.12 36.69 -2.73
CA ASP A 401 -26.64 36.48 -4.10
C ASP A 401 -26.26 35.02 -4.39
N ILE A 402 -25.67 34.32 -3.41
CA ILE A 402 -25.40 32.87 -3.49
C ILE A 402 -26.73 32.10 -3.66
N ILE A 403 -27.76 32.43 -2.87
CA ILE A 403 -29.07 31.79 -2.95
C ILE A 403 -29.76 32.10 -4.29
N LYS A 404 -29.73 33.35 -4.76
CA LYS A 404 -30.25 33.72 -6.09
C LYS A 404 -29.55 32.95 -7.21
N TYR A 405 -28.22 32.85 -7.14
CA TYR A 405 -27.44 32.09 -8.11
C TYR A 405 -27.80 30.60 -8.10
N TYR A 406 -27.97 29.99 -6.93
CA TYR A 406 -28.46 28.62 -6.80
C TYR A 406 -29.83 28.40 -7.44
N ARG A 407 -30.78 29.32 -7.20
CA ARG A 407 -32.11 29.26 -7.81
C ARG A 407 -32.03 29.33 -9.34
N SER A 408 -31.14 30.17 -9.86
CA SER A 408 -30.90 30.30 -11.31
C SER A 408 -30.36 29.01 -11.92
N LEU A 409 -29.45 28.31 -11.23
CA LEU A 409 -28.86 27.05 -11.68
C LEU A 409 -29.85 25.87 -11.64
N ASN A 410 -30.77 25.86 -10.67
CA ASN A 410 -31.75 24.77 -10.51
C ASN A 410 -33.11 25.05 -11.18
N LYS A 411 -33.20 26.07 -12.04
CA LYS A 411 -34.46 26.46 -12.70
C LYS A 411 -35.63 26.64 -11.71
N GLY A 412 -35.34 27.09 -10.49
CA GLY A 412 -36.36 27.28 -9.44
C GLY A 412 -36.65 26.06 -8.54
N HIS A 413 -36.05 24.89 -8.75
CA HIS A 413 -36.20 23.74 -7.84
C HIS A 413 -35.24 23.82 -6.63
N LEU A 414 -35.77 23.71 -5.41
CA LEU A 414 -34.99 23.65 -4.17
C LEU A 414 -34.61 22.19 -3.85
N ASN A 415 -33.32 21.81 -3.92
CA ASN A 415 -32.86 20.59 -3.23
C ASN A 415 -32.98 20.76 -1.70
N TYR A 416 -33.37 19.67 -1.03
CA TYR A 416 -33.56 19.55 0.42
C TYR A 416 -32.41 20.09 1.29
N PRO A 417 -31.11 19.91 0.94
CA PRO A 417 -30.01 20.44 1.75
C PRO A 417 -29.92 21.97 1.72
N VAL A 418 -30.51 22.65 0.73
CA VAL A 418 -30.49 24.12 0.62
C VAL A 418 -31.82 24.73 1.08
N ALA A 419 -32.91 23.96 1.01
CA ALA A 419 -34.20 24.34 1.59
C ALA A 419 -34.16 24.49 3.12
N ALA A 420 -33.26 23.78 3.82
CA ALA A 420 -33.04 23.95 5.25
C ALA A 420 -32.37 25.30 5.63
N TYR A 421 -31.94 26.09 4.63
CA TYR A 421 -31.17 27.32 4.82
C TYR A 421 -31.77 28.53 4.07
N ALA A 422 -32.94 28.35 3.46
CA ALA A 422 -33.77 29.41 2.87
C ALA A 422 -34.93 29.70 3.82
#